data_AF-A0A2X0K4P7-F1
#
_entry.id   AF-A0A2X0K4P7-F1
#
_cell.length_a   1.000
_cell.length_b   1.000
_cell.length_c   1.000
_cell.angle_alpha   90.00
_cell.angle_beta   90.00
_cell.angle_gamma   90.00
#
_symmetry.space_group_name_H-M   'P 1'
#
loop_
_entity.id
_entity.type
_entity.pdbx_description
1 polymer ?
#
loop_
_entity_poly.entity_id
_entity_poly.type
_entity_poly.pdbx_seq_one_letter_code
_entity_poly.pdbx_strand_id
1 'polypeptide(L)' 'MAYRYWCGECGFKTPWLTQSEGEQRQIEHYASRHPGIEPGGQVEVNRKNPGGSGGCLTAVAIVVLLLLVAASCHH' A
#
# COMPACT_ATOMS: atom_id res chain seq x y z
N MET A 1 -3.68 4.98 2.41
CA MET A 1 -3.81 3.93 1.38
C MET A 1 -3.33 4.52 0.09
N ALA A 2 -2.64 3.75 -0.75
CA ALA A 2 -2.21 4.22 -2.07
C ALA A 2 -2.82 3.35 -3.16
N TYR A 3 -3.14 3.95 -4.30
CA TYR A 3 -3.87 3.34 -5.40
C TYR A 3 -3.00 3.39 -6.66
N ARG A 4 -3.10 2.36 -7.49
CA ARG A 4 -2.46 2.32 -8.80
C ARG A 4 -3.50 1.89 -9.82
N TYR A 5 -3.70 2.73 -10.82
CA TYR A 5 -4.65 2.52 -11.89
C TYR A 5 -3.91 2.01 -13.12
N TRP A 6 -4.46 0.97 -13.75
CA TRP A 6 -3.97 0.37 -14.98
C TRP A 6 -4.88 0.80 -16.14
N CYS A 7 -4.31 0.95 -17.33
CA CYS A 7 -5.10 1.05 -18.56
C CYS A 7 -5.53 -0.37 -19.00
N GLY A 8 -6.76 -0.53 -19.45
CA GLY A 8 -7.26 -1.78 -20.03
C GLY A 8 -6.80 -2.00 -21.47
N GLU A 9 -6.53 -0.91 -22.19
CA GLU A 9 -6.20 -0.93 -23.62
C GLU A 9 -4.69 -1.03 -23.89
N CYS A 10 -3.87 -0.63 -22.92
CA CYS A 10 -2.41 -0.65 -23.05
C CYS A 10 -1.70 -0.90 -21.72
N GLY A 11 -0.37 -1.06 -21.75
CA GLY A 11 0.44 -1.33 -20.56
C GLY A 11 0.68 -0.12 -19.62
N PHE A 12 -0.04 0.99 -19.79
CA PHE A 12 0.13 2.17 -18.94
C PHE A 12 -0.37 1.89 -17.52
N LYS A 13 0.37 2.40 -16.54
CA LYS A 13 0.00 2.36 -15.12
C LYS A 13 0.42 3.63 -14.41
N THR A 14 -0.41 4.12 -13.50
CA THR A 14 -0.06 5.27 -12.66
C THR A 14 1.01 4.87 -11.63
N PRO A 15 1.78 5.83 -11.10
CA PRO A 15 2.45 5.60 -9.83
C PRO A 15 1.42 5.35 -8.71
N TRP A 16 1.90 4.95 -7.54
CA TRP A 16 1.07 4.87 -6.34
C TRP A 16 0.65 6.28 -5.94
N LEU A 17 -0.65 6.57 -5.99
CA LEU A 17 -1.21 7.89 -5.76
C LEU A 17 -2.38 7.79 -4.76
N THR A 18 -2.93 8.94 -4.38
CA THR A 18 -4.27 8.95 -3.79
C THR A 18 -5.29 8.42 -4.80
N GLN A 19 -6.47 8.02 -4.31
CA GLN A 19 -7.53 7.50 -5.19
C GLN A 19 -7.93 8.54 -6.26
N SER A 20 -8.18 9.78 -5.82
CA SER A 20 -8.61 10.88 -6.70
C SER A 20 -7.56 11.24 -7.75
N GLU A 21 -6.28 11.33 -7.37
CA GLU A 21 -5.21 11.61 -8.32
C GLU A 21 -5.00 10.47 -9.32
N GLY A 22 -5.14 9.22 -8.87
CA GLY A 22 -5.03 8.05 -9.73
C GLY A 22 -6.16 7.97 -10.77
N GLU A 23 -7.40 8.21 -10.33
CA GLU A 23 -8.58 8.26 -11.20
C GLU A 23 -8.48 9.38 -12.23
N GLN A 24 -8.14 10.60 -11.79
CA GLN A 24 -7.96 11.74 -12.70
C GLN A 24 -6.91 11.46 -13.78
N ARG A 25 -5.76 10.90 -13.39
CA ARG A 25 -4.71 10.53 -14.36
C ARG A 25 -5.13 9.40 -15.31
N GLN A 26 -5.98 8.47 -14.86
CA GLN A 26 -6.52 7.44 -15.73
C GLN A 26 -7.46 8.04 -16.78
N ILE A 27 -8.35 8.96 -16.37
CA ILE A 27 -9.26 9.68 -17.28
C ILE A 27 -8.47 10.48 -18.31
N GLU A 28 -7.48 11.28 -17.88
CA GLU A 28 -6.63 12.07 -18.77
C GLU A 28 -5.85 11.19 -19.75
N HIS A 29 -5.37 10.04 -19.29
CA HIS A 29 -4.71 9.06 -20.14
C HIS A 29 -5.67 8.51 -21.21
N TYR A 30 -6.88 8.10 -20.83
CA TYR A 30 -7.88 7.60 -21.78
C TYR A 30 -8.30 8.69 -22.78
N ALA A 31 -8.56 9.91 -22.33
CA ALA A 31 -8.92 11.03 -23.20
C ALA A 31 -7.84 11.34 -24.25
N SER A 32 -6.56 11.19 -23.89
CA SER A 32 -5.43 11.50 -24.78
C SER A 32 -4.96 10.33 -25.65
N ARG A 33 -5.04 9.10 -25.17
CA ARG A 33 -4.48 7.90 -25.84
C ARG A 33 -5.53 6.97 -26.40
N HIS A 34 -6.76 7.04 -25.89
CA HIS A 34 -7.87 6.17 -26.22
C HIS A 34 -9.18 6.97 -26.40
N PRO A 35 -9.21 7.96 -27.32
CA PRO A 35 -10.37 8.82 -27.48
C PRO A 35 -11.61 8.02 -27.86
N GLY A 36 -12.72 8.25 -27.15
CA GLY A 36 -13.99 7.56 -27.37
C GLY A 36 -14.10 6.19 -26.70
N ILE A 37 -13.07 5.73 -26.00
CA ILE A 37 -13.13 4.51 -25.16
C ILE A 37 -13.33 4.94 -23.71
N GLU A 38 -14.32 4.34 -23.04
CA GLU A 38 -14.52 4.61 -21.61
C GLU A 38 -13.39 3.99 -20.77
N PRO A 39 -12.96 4.66 -19.68
CA PRO A 39 -11.99 4.10 -18.75
C PRO A 39 -12.49 2.77 -18.16
N GLY A 40 -11.76 1.68 -18.38
CA GLY A 40 -12.19 0.33 -17.98
C GLY A 40 -11.10 -0.59 -17.42
N GLY A 41 -9.94 -0.03 -17.03
CA GLY A 41 -8.80 -0.81 -16.55
C GLY A 41 -8.88 -1.23 -15.07
N GLN A 42 -7.82 -1.89 -14.59
CA GLN A 42 -7.76 -2.45 -13.22
C GLN A 42 -7.24 -1.45 -12.19
N VAL A 43 -7.64 -1.62 -10.92
CA VAL A 43 -7.15 -0.79 -9.80
C VAL A 43 -6.52 -1.69 -8.74
N GLU A 44 -5.24 -1.42 -8.44
CA GLU A 44 -4.55 -2.01 -7.31
C GLU A 44 -4.66 -1.09 -6.09
N VAL A 45 -4.89 -1.69 -4.92
CA VAL A 45 -4.95 -0.98 -3.64
C VAL A 45 -3.82 -1.44 -2.73
N ASN A 46 -2.87 -0.54 -2.48
CA ASN A 46 -1.83 -0.75 -1.49
C ASN A 46 -2.38 -0.40 -0.10
N ARG A 47 -2.77 -1.46 0.62
CA ARG A 47 -3.21 -1.42 2.01
C ARG A 47 -2.05 -1.45 3.01
N LYS A 48 -0.77 -1.39 2.60
CA LYS A 48 0.33 -1.35 3.58
C LYS A 48 0.14 -0.12 4.46
N ASN A 49 -0.19 -0.41 5.70
CA ASN A 49 -0.31 0.56 6.77
C ASN A 49 1.08 1.16 6.99
N PRO A 50 1.29 2.48 6.87
CA PRO A 50 2.58 3.08 7.19
C PRO A 50 2.97 2.91 8.68
N GLY A 51 2.05 2.44 9.55
CA GLY A 51 2.30 2.25 10.99
C GLY A 51 2.09 0.83 11.54
N GLY A 52 2.03 -0.23 10.71
CA GLY A 52 1.53 -1.52 11.20
C GLY A 52 2.31 -2.74 10.73
N SER A 53 3.52 -2.96 11.26
CA SER A 53 4.13 -4.32 11.31
C SER A 53 5.28 -4.44 12.33
N GLY A 54 5.21 -3.75 13.46
CA GLY A 54 6.25 -3.83 14.51
C GLY A 54 5.72 -4.16 15.91
N GLY A 55 4.52 -3.71 16.27
CA GLY A 55 4.05 -3.71 17.65
C GLY A 55 4.04 -5.08 18.34
N CYS A 56 3.50 -6.13 17.69
CA CYS A 56 3.42 -7.44 18.33
C CYS A 56 4.80 -8.10 18.51
N LEU A 57 5.68 -8.00 17.51
CA LEU A 57 7.02 -8.58 17.59
C LEU A 57 7.89 -7.82 18.62
N THR A 58 7.77 -6.49 18.66
CA THR A 58 8.43 -5.67 19.67
C THR A 58 7.92 -5.97 21.09
N ALA A 59 6.60 -6.11 21.27
CA ALA A 59 6.03 -6.47 22.57
C ALA A 59 6.50 -7.84 23.06
N VAL A 60 6.51 -8.86 22.18
CA VAL A 60 7.01 -10.20 22.53
C VAL A 60 8.49 -10.15 22.89
N ALA A 61 9.32 -9.42 22.13
CA ALA A 61 10.74 -9.27 22.44
C ALA A 61 10.97 -8.58 23.79
N ILE A 62 10.19 -7.56 24.13
CA ILE A 62 10.26 -6.88 25.43
C ILE A 62 9.88 -7.84 26.57
N VAL A 63 8.79 -8.60 26.43
CA VAL A 63 8.37 -9.58 27.45
C VAL A 63 9.43 -10.64 27.67
N VAL A 64 10.01 -11.19 26.59
CA VAL A 64 11.08 -12.19 26.69
C VAL A 64 12.32 -11.61 27.37
N LEU A 65 12.72 -10.38 27.03
CA LEU A 65 13.85 -9.70 27.67
C LEU A 65 13.62 -9.50 29.17
N LEU A 66 12.43 -9.06 29.57
CA LEU A 66 12.07 -8.88 30.98
C LEU A 66 12.12 -10.20 31.76
N LEU A 67 11.65 -11.31 31.16
CA LEU A 67 11.73 -12.63 31.78
C LEU A 67 13.17 -13.09 31.96
N LEU A 68 14.05 -12.84 30.99
CA LEU A 68 15.47 -13.18 31.10
C LEU A 68 16.15 -12.38 32.22
N VAL A 69 15.90 -11.07 32.31
CA VAL A 69 16.45 -10.23 33.38
C VAL A 69 15.94 -10.69 34.74
N ALA A 70 14.63 -10.94 34.88
CA ALA A 70 14.05 -11.44 36.13
C ALA A 70 14.65 -12.78 36.56
N ALA A 71 14.85 -13.72 35.62
CA ALA A 71 15.50 -15.00 35.90
C ALA A 71 16.98 -14.84 36.27
N SER A 72 17.68 -13.85 35.71
CA SER A 72 19.08 -13.56 35.99
C SER A 72 19.29 -12.88 37.35
N CYS A 73 18.29 -12.13 37.83
CA CYS A 73 18.31 -11.46 39.14
C CYS A 73 17.87 -12.37 40.30
N HIS A 74 17.41 -13.59 40.01
CA HIS A 74 16.96 -14.57 41.00
C HIS A 74 18.02 -15.68 41.24
N HIS A 75 19.29 -15.32 41.09
CA HIS A 75 20.48 -16.14 41.35
C HIS A 75 21.41 -15.37 42.27
#